data_AF-A0AAD9PQI8-F1
#
_entry.id   AF-A0AAD9PQI8-F1
#
_cell.length_a   1.000
_cell.length_b   1.000
_cell.length_c   1.000
_cell.angle_alpha   90.00
_cell.angle_beta   90.00
_cell.angle_gamma   90.00
#
_symmetry.space_group_name_H-M   'P 1'
#
loop_
_entity.id
_entity.type
_entity.pdbx_description
1 polymer ?
#
loop_
_entity_poly.entity_id
_entity_poly.type
_entity_poly.pdbx_seq_one_letter_code
_entity_poly.pdbx_strand_id
1 'polypeptide(L)'
;MSEGAEMTRRLRYLKKCRDNVRKCWLDEYLRALQERFNARSTPTHEATITKGSLVLLKDTTKNKANWKIGRVVNPIVGKDGVTRGYKLLNGNGYVVERPLQLLCDLEISGTSDDSGSSVEDAEHSGDIIETGANQRRPQRPEREARRTAVNRLVGVVANENEED
;
A
#
# COMPACT_ATOMS: atom_id res chain seq x y z
N MET A 1 9.80 14.95 42.66
CA MET A 1 8.40 15.42 42.58
C MET A 1 7.90 15.11 41.18
N SER A 2 6.77 14.42 41.05
CA SER A 2 6.37 13.71 39.82
C SER A 2 5.78 14.66 38.78
N GLU A 3 6.45 14.85 37.63
CA GLU A 3 5.96 15.53 36.42
C GLU A 3 4.89 14.69 35.67
N GLY A 4 4.05 13.96 36.40
CA GLY A 4 2.93 13.17 35.86
C GLY A 4 1.61 13.93 35.88
N ALA A 5 1.65 15.26 35.74
CA ALA A 5 0.51 16.14 36.01
C ALA A 5 -0.59 16.07 34.93
N GLU A 6 -1.79 15.71 35.39
CA GLU A 6 -3.11 15.74 34.74
C GLU A 6 -3.21 15.88 33.21
N MET A 7 -3.30 14.73 32.55
CA MET A 7 -3.79 14.64 31.17
C MET A 7 -5.31 14.94 31.16
N THR A 8 -5.76 16.08 30.63
CA THR A 8 -7.20 16.41 30.51
C THR A 8 -8.01 15.27 29.86
N ARG A 9 -9.32 15.17 30.15
CA ARG A 9 -10.22 14.13 29.55
C ARG A 9 -10.05 14.06 28.03
N ARG A 10 -9.91 15.21 27.38
CA ARG A 10 -9.67 15.34 25.93
C ARG A 10 -8.37 14.68 25.48
N LEU A 11 -7.26 14.92 26.17
CA LEU A 11 -5.97 14.34 25.84
C LEU A 11 -5.94 12.82 26.06
N ARG A 12 -6.61 12.31 27.11
CA ARG A 12 -6.79 10.86 27.30
C ARG A 12 -7.57 10.21 26.16
N TYR A 13 -8.64 10.86 25.71
CA TYR A 13 -9.42 10.40 24.57
C TYR A 13 -8.59 10.39 23.28
N LEU A 14 -7.84 11.46 22.98
CA LEU A 14 -6.94 11.51 21.81
C LEU A 14 -5.90 10.40 21.83
N LYS A 15 -5.28 10.16 23.00
CA LYS A 15 -4.33 9.07 23.19
C LYS A 15 -4.97 7.73 22.86
N LYS A 16 -6.18 7.46 23.38
CA LYS A 16 -6.93 6.23 23.09
C LYS A 16 -7.25 6.07 21.60
N CYS A 17 -7.72 7.13 20.94
CA CYS A 17 -8.01 7.10 19.50
C CYS A 17 -6.76 6.77 18.68
N ARG A 18 -5.64 7.46 18.96
CA ARG A 18 -4.35 7.22 18.32
C ARG A 18 -3.89 5.78 18.52
N ASP A 19 -3.95 5.29 19.76
CA ASP A 19 -3.49 3.95 20.11
C ASP A 19 -4.36 2.86 19.44
N ASN A 20 -5.68 3.09 19.31
CA ASN A 20 -6.58 2.23 18.55
C ASN A 20 -6.23 2.18 17.05
N VAL A 21 -6.03 3.34 16.41
CA VAL A 21 -5.64 3.40 14.99
C VAL A 21 -4.30 2.69 14.79
N ARG A 22 -3.33 2.93 15.68
CA ARG A 22 -2.03 2.25 15.65
C ARG A 22 -2.19 0.73 15.76
N LYS A 23 -3.05 0.25 16.66
CA LYS A 23 -3.32 -1.18 16.83
C LYS A 23 -3.91 -1.79 15.55
N CYS A 24 -4.99 -1.22 15.01
CA CYS A 24 -5.62 -1.71 13.79
C CYS A 24 -4.62 -1.71 12.60
N TRP A 25 -3.80 -0.66 12.48
CA TRP A 25 -2.79 -0.59 11.42
C TRP A 25 -1.74 -1.71 11.54
N LEU A 26 -1.24 -2.00 12.74
CA LEU A 26 -0.23 -3.05 12.96
C LEU A 26 -0.78 -4.47 12.82
N ASP A 27 -1.98 -4.70 13.34
CA ASP A 27 -2.56 -6.04 13.45
C ASP A 27 -3.28 -6.46 12.16
N GLU A 28 -4.01 -5.54 11.54
CA GLU A 28 -4.82 -5.83 10.36
C GLU A 28 -4.13 -5.39 9.08
N TYR A 29 -3.80 -4.09 8.96
CA TYR A 29 -3.30 -3.55 7.70
C TYR A 29 -1.93 -4.12 7.33
N LEU A 30 -0.94 -4.08 8.23
CA LEU A 30 0.38 -4.66 7.94
C LEU A 30 0.31 -6.16 7.65
N ARG A 31 -0.56 -6.88 8.34
CA ARG A 31 -0.73 -8.32 8.12
C ARG A 31 -1.30 -8.59 6.72
N ALA A 32 -2.35 -7.86 6.33
CA ALA A 32 -2.93 -7.96 4.99
C ALA A 32 -1.95 -7.51 3.89
N LEU A 33 -1.13 -6.50 4.17
CA LEU A 33 -0.11 -5.98 3.27
C LEU A 33 0.99 -7.02 3.01
N GLN A 34 1.46 -7.69 4.07
CA GLN A 34 2.41 -8.80 3.96
C GLN A 34 1.83 -9.99 3.20
N GLU A 35 0.58 -10.34 3.45
CA GLU A 35 -0.10 -11.42 2.73
C GLU A 35 -0.17 -11.14 1.23
N ARG A 36 -0.54 -9.91 0.85
CA ARG A 36 -0.54 -9.47 -0.55
C ARG A 36 0.85 -9.49 -1.16
N PHE A 37 1.85 -8.96 -0.44
CA PHE A 37 3.23 -8.93 -0.93
C PHE A 37 3.79 -10.34 -1.19
N ASN A 38 3.54 -11.26 -0.27
CA ASN A 38 3.93 -12.67 -0.42
C ASN A 38 3.16 -13.35 -1.56
N ALA A 39 1.87 -13.04 -1.73
CA ALA A 39 1.06 -13.56 -2.84
C ALA A 39 1.52 -13.03 -4.21
N ARG A 40 2.08 -11.82 -4.29
CA ARG A 40 2.67 -11.26 -5.52
C ARG A 40 3.96 -11.98 -5.94
N SER A 41 4.63 -12.68 -5.02
CA SER A 41 5.95 -13.30 -5.26
C SER A 41 5.88 -14.67 -5.95
N THR A 42 4.85 -14.94 -6.77
CA THR A 42 4.79 -16.17 -7.57
C THR A 42 5.85 -16.14 -8.67
N PRO A 43 6.38 -17.31 -9.10
CA PRO A 43 7.60 -17.39 -9.91
C PRO A 43 7.53 -16.72 -11.29
N THR A 44 6.34 -16.30 -11.74
CA THR A 44 6.12 -15.66 -13.03
C THR A 44 5.98 -14.14 -12.93
N HIS A 45 5.75 -13.60 -11.73
CA HIS A 45 5.54 -12.17 -11.53
C HIS A 45 6.57 -11.65 -10.55
N GLU A 46 7.64 -11.05 -11.06
CA GLU A 46 8.58 -10.32 -10.23
C GLU A 46 7.80 -9.22 -9.50
N ALA A 47 7.56 -9.41 -8.20
CA ALA A 47 7.01 -8.38 -7.33
C ALA A 47 8.07 -7.29 -7.13
N THR A 48 8.33 -6.53 -8.18
CA THR A 48 9.38 -5.53 -8.21
C THR A 48 8.85 -4.26 -7.56
N ILE A 49 9.36 -3.98 -6.36
CA ILE A 49 9.13 -2.72 -5.67
C ILE A 49 9.83 -1.65 -6.50
N THR A 50 9.07 -0.69 -7.00
CA THR A 50 9.60 0.35 -7.87
C THR A 50 10.56 1.26 -7.12
N LYS A 51 11.55 1.79 -7.85
CA LYS A 51 12.45 2.81 -7.33
C LYS A 51 11.65 4.01 -6.80
N GLY A 52 12.05 4.51 -5.64
CA GLY A 52 11.40 5.62 -4.98
C GLY A 52 10.24 5.24 -4.06
N SER A 53 9.76 3.99 -4.08
CA SER A 53 8.69 3.52 -3.19
C SER A 53 9.14 3.41 -1.73
N LEU A 54 8.18 3.59 -0.81
CA LEU A 54 8.43 3.44 0.62
C LEU A 54 8.17 2.01 1.09
N VAL A 55 9.10 1.49 1.89
CA VAL A 55 9.03 0.15 2.45
C VAL A 55 9.32 0.17 3.95
N LEU A 56 8.73 -0.76 4.69
CA LEU A 56 9.11 -1.06 6.06
C LEU A 56 10.21 -2.12 6.08
N LEU A 57 11.23 -1.87 6.88
CA LEU A 57 12.35 -2.77 7.13
C LEU A 57 12.01 -3.62 8.36
N LYS A 58 11.76 -4.91 8.12
CA LYS A 58 11.56 -5.89 9.18
C LYS A 58 12.84 -6.06 9.97
N ASP A 59 12.76 -5.76 11.26
CA ASP A 59 13.82 -6.05 12.23
C ASP A 59 13.48 -7.33 13.01
N THR A 60 14.48 -7.88 13.69
CA THR A 60 14.40 -9.02 14.61
C THR A 60 13.54 -8.73 15.84
N THR A 61 13.25 -7.46 16.14
CA THR A 61 12.39 -7.09 17.26
C THR A 61 10.96 -7.58 17.06
N LYS A 62 10.37 -8.19 18.08
CA LYS A 62 8.96 -8.65 18.06
C LYS A 62 7.97 -7.52 17.81
N ASN A 63 8.34 -6.27 18.13
CA ASN A 63 7.47 -5.12 17.96
C ASN A 63 7.55 -4.55 16.53
N LYS A 64 6.54 -4.88 15.70
CA LYS A 64 6.40 -4.36 14.32
C LYS A 64 6.37 -2.84 14.24
N ALA A 65 5.94 -2.19 15.32
CA ALA A 65 5.82 -0.73 15.37
C ALA A 65 7.16 0.01 15.41
N ASN A 66 8.26 -0.72 15.59
CA ASN A 66 9.63 -0.21 15.58
C ASN A 66 10.34 -0.45 14.24
N TRP A 67 9.68 -1.08 13.27
CA TRP A 67 10.25 -1.27 11.94
C TRP A 67 10.52 0.08 11.30
N LYS A 68 11.74 0.24 10.77
CA LYS A 68 12.18 1.48 10.16
C LYS A 68 11.54 1.61 8.78
N ILE A 69 11.26 2.84 8.37
CA ILE A 69 10.85 3.15 7.00
C ILE A 69 12.12 3.44 6.18
N GLY A 70 12.17 2.94 4.96
CA GLY A 70 13.20 3.25 3.98
C GLY A 70 12.59 3.50 2.60
N ARG A 71 13.29 4.30 1.79
CA ARG A 71 12.94 4.55 0.39
C ARG A 71 13.78 3.65 -0.52
N VAL A 72 13.16 2.97 -1.48
CA VAL A 72 13.88 2.13 -2.44
C VAL A 72 14.75 2.99 -3.34
N VAL A 73 16.05 2.72 -3.35
CA VAL A 73 17.02 3.38 -4.23
C VAL A 73 17.24 2.55 -5.47
N ASN A 74 17.66 1.29 -5.32
CA ASN A 74 17.94 0.38 -6.43
C ASN A 74 17.66 -1.08 -6.02
N PRO A 75 17.20 -1.95 -6.94
CA PRO A 75 17.12 -3.39 -6.72
C PRO A 75 18.51 -4.03 -6.71
N ILE A 76 18.65 -5.14 -5.98
CA ILE A 76 19.81 -6.03 -5.98
C ILE A 76 19.42 -7.28 -6.77
N VAL A 77 19.92 -7.34 -8.00
CA VAL A 77 19.59 -8.38 -8.99
C VAL A 77 20.74 -9.38 -9.09
N GLY A 78 20.42 -10.68 -9.12
CA GLY A 78 21.42 -11.72 -9.35
C GLY A 78 21.77 -11.88 -10.82
N LYS A 79 22.73 -12.77 -11.12
CA LYS A 79 23.16 -13.07 -12.49
C LYS A 79 22.04 -13.68 -13.36
N ASP A 80 21.05 -14.27 -12.72
CA ASP A 80 19.85 -14.88 -13.30
C ASP A 80 18.72 -13.87 -13.55
N GLY A 81 18.93 -12.57 -13.29
CA GLY A 81 17.89 -11.54 -13.44
C GLY A 81 16.93 -11.44 -12.26
N VAL A 82 17.05 -12.32 -11.25
CA VAL A 82 16.12 -12.36 -10.12
C VAL A 82 16.50 -11.33 -9.06
N THR A 83 15.55 -10.46 -8.70
CA THR A 83 15.69 -9.48 -7.60
C THR A 83 15.64 -10.18 -6.24
N ARG A 84 16.75 -10.16 -5.50
CA ARG A 84 16.88 -10.80 -4.17
C ARG A 84 16.77 -9.83 -3.01
N GLY A 85 16.94 -8.53 -3.27
CA GLY A 85 16.90 -7.50 -2.25
C GLY A 85 16.89 -6.09 -2.84
N TYR A 86 16.95 -5.10 -1.97
CA TYR A 86 16.99 -3.69 -2.37
C TYR A 86 17.98 -2.91 -1.52
N LYS A 87 18.55 -1.88 -2.15
CA LYS A 87 19.25 -0.77 -1.50
C LYS A 87 18.21 0.26 -1.07
N LEU A 88 18.20 0.61 0.21
CA LEU A 88 17.19 1.46 0.83
C LEU A 88 17.84 2.67 1.48
N LEU A 89 17.33 3.86 1.20
CA LEU A 89 17.71 5.07 1.90
C LEU A 89 16.87 5.17 3.17
N ASN A 90 17.52 5.08 4.33
CA ASN A 90 16.87 5.30 5.61
C ASN A 90 16.74 6.80 5.89
N GLY A 91 15.83 7.17 6.80
CA GLY A 91 15.63 8.58 7.20
C GLY A 91 16.85 9.26 7.85
N ASN A 92 17.88 8.50 8.21
CA ASN A 92 19.16 9.02 8.70
C ASN A 92 20.18 9.28 7.57
N GLY A 93 19.80 9.13 6.30
CA GLY A 93 20.65 9.37 5.14
C GLY A 93 21.55 8.20 4.74
N TYR A 94 21.62 7.14 5.55
CA TYR A 94 22.44 5.97 5.23
C TYR A 94 21.67 5.01 4.30
N VAL A 95 22.41 4.42 3.36
CA VAL A 95 21.90 3.34 2.52
C VAL A 95 22.13 2.00 3.21
N VAL A 96 21.07 1.20 3.32
CA VAL A 96 21.12 -0.15 3.85
C VAL A 96 20.64 -1.15 2.82
N GLU A 97 21.29 -2.30 2.78
CA GLU A 97 20.89 -3.41 1.92
C GLU A 97 20.04 -4.39 2.71
N ARG A 98 18.89 -4.77 2.14
CA ARG A 98 17.99 -5.74 2.77
C ARG A 98 17.45 -6.73 1.76
N PRO A 99 17.39 -8.03 2.11
CA PRO A 99 16.77 -9.04 1.26
C PRO A 99 15.25 -8.78 1.16
N LEU A 100 14.66 -9.21 0.06
CA LEU A 100 13.24 -9.03 -0.28
C LEU A 100 12.30 -9.46 0.86
N GLN A 101 12.63 -10.58 1.51
CA GLN A 101 11.85 -11.19 2.59
C GLN A 101 11.78 -10.34 3.87
N LEU A 102 12.71 -9.40 4.04
CA LEU A 102 12.74 -8.48 5.18
C LEU A 102 12.09 -7.13 4.86
N LEU A 103 11.41 -7.02 3.73
CA LEU A 103 10.71 -5.81 3.32
C LEU A 103 9.20 -6.01 3.33
N CYS A 104 8.49 -4.94 3.67
CA CYS A 104 7.06 -4.82 3.48
C CYS A 104 6.80 -3.54 2.70
N ASP A 105 6.31 -3.68 1.48
CA ASP A 105 5.95 -2.58 0.59
C ASP A 105 4.72 -1.82 1.16
N LEU A 106 4.82 -0.50 1.30
CA LEU A 106 3.73 0.34 1.80
C LEU A 106 2.74 0.77 0.70
N GLU A 107 2.98 0.37 -0.56
CA GLU A 107 2.16 0.77 -1.71
C GLU A 107 2.13 2.30 -1.92
N ILE A 108 3.18 2.99 -1.45
CA ILE A 108 3.39 4.42 -1.64
C ILE A 108 4.48 4.58 -2.70
N SER A 109 4.07 4.88 -3.93
CA SER A 109 5.00 5.19 -5.01
C SER A 109 5.63 6.56 -4.78
N GLY A 110 6.92 6.69 -5.11
CA GLY A 110 7.56 8.00 -5.16
C GLY A 110 6.96 8.79 -6.32
N THR A 111 6.52 10.02 -6.08
CA THR A 111 6.26 10.96 -7.17
C THR A 111 7.60 11.23 -7.84
N SER A 112 7.76 10.74 -9.06
CA SER A 112 8.82 11.17 -9.94
C SER A 112 8.47 12.57 -10.40
N ASP A 113 8.98 13.58 -9.71
CA ASP A 113 9.05 14.94 -10.24
C ASP A 113 10.13 14.94 -11.33
N ASP A 114 9.88 14.20 -12.41
CA ASP A 114 10.71 14.19 -13.61
C ASP A 114 10.27 15.38 -14.46
N SER A 115 10.73 16.56 -14.05
CA SER A 115 10.68 17.78 -14.85
C SER A 115 11.82 17.73 -15.88
N GLY A 116 11.73 16.80 -16.83
CA GLY A 116 12.66 16.64 -17.93
C GLY A 116 11.90 16.69 -19.25
N SER A 117 11.66 17.89 -19.78
CA SER A 117 11.16 18.07 -21.14
C SER A 117 12.22 17.62 -22.15
N SER A 118 11.92 16.59 -22.93
CA SER A 118 12.50 16.41 -24.26
C SER A 118 11.38 15.96 -25.20
N VAL A 119 11.03 16.88 -26.08
CA VAL A 119 10.11 16.71 -27.20
C VAL A 119 10.92 16.10 -28.32
N GLU A 120 10.59 14.90 -28.79
CA GLU A 120 11.01 14.42 -30.11
C GLU A 120 9.86 13.67 -30.76
N ASP A 121 9.27 14.34 -31.75
CA ASP A 121 8.27 13.85 -32.68
C ASP A 121 8.87 12.84 -33.66
N ALA A 122 8.23 11.69 -33.84
CA ALA A 122 8.35 10.89 -35.06
C ALA A 122 7.15 9.95 -35.20
N GLU A 123 6.26 10.31 -36.10
CA GLU A 123 5.16 9.49 -36.58
C GLU A 123 5.67 8.28 -37.37
N HIS A 124 5.21 7.07 -37.04
CA HIS A 124 5.23 5.95 -37.98
C HIS A 124 3.90 5.20 -37.95
N SER A 125 3.32 5.11 -39.14
CA SER A 125 2.06 4.52 -39.53
C SER A 125 2.02 2.99 -39.45
N GLY A 126 0.87 2.45 -39.03
CA GLY A 126 0.31 1.18 -39.53
C GLY A 126 0.76 -0.11 -38.85
N ASP A 127 -0.01 -0.58 -37.85
CA ASP A 127 -0.91 -1.73 -37.98
C ASP A 127 -1.58 -2.06 -36.64
N ILE A 128 -2.91 -2.12 -36.64
CA ILE A 128 -3.72 -2.51 -35.48
C ILE A 128 -3.75 -4.04 -35.44
N ILE A 129 -2.93 -4.64 -34.58
CA ILE A 129 -3.14 -6.04 -34.16
C ILE A 129 -3.86 -6.01 -32.82
N GLU A 130 -5.14 -6.32 -32.87
CA GLU A 130 -6.02 -6.49 -31.72
C GLU A 130 -5.61 -7.75 -30.94
N THR A 131 -4.62 -7.66 -30.06
CA THR A 131 -4.36 -8.72 -29.06
C THR A 131 -5.12 -8.41 -27.78
N GLY A 132 -6.30 -9.02 -27.67
CA GLY A 132 -7.14 -8.97 -26.49
C GLY A 132 -6.42 -9.52 -25.25
N ALA A 133 -6.21 -8.66 -24.27
CA ALA A 133 -6.02 -9.04 -22.87
C ALA A 133 -6.61 -7.95 -21.97
N ASN A 134 -7.92 -7.73 -22.09
CA ASN A 134 -8.70 -6.98 -21.13
C ASN A 134 -8.64 -7.75 -19.79
N GLN A 135 -7.69 -7.41 -18.92
CA GLN A 135 -7.60 -7.95 -17.57
C GLN A 135 -8.83 -7.45 -16.79
N ARG A 136 -9.92 -8.21 -16.89
CA ARG A 136 -11.11 -8.02 -16.06
C ARG A 136 -10.67 -8.07 -14.61
N ARG A 137 -10.76 -6.94 -13.92
CA ARG A 137 -10.70 -6.91 -12.45
C ARG A 137 -11.67 -7.99 -11.94
N PRO A 138 -11.25 -8.89 -11.03
CA PRO A 138 -12.16 -9.84 -10.44
C PRO A 138 -13.28 -9.04 -9.76
N GLN A 139 -14.50 -9.16 -10.27
CA GLN A 139 -15.67 -8.56 -9.65
C GLN A 139 -15.87 -9.24 -8.30
N ARG A 140 -15.52 -8.52 -7.24
CA ARG A 140 -15.75 -8.97 -5.87
C ARG A 140 -17.25 -9.18 -5.71
N PRO A 141 -17.73 -10.36 -5.24
CA PRO A 141 -19.16 -10.58 -5.07
C PRO A 141 -19.74 -9.51 -4.14
N GLU A 142 -20.87 -8.94 -4.55
CA GLU A 142 -21.55 -7.91 -3.80
C GLU A 142 -21.96 -8.45 -2.43
N ARG A 143 -21.52 -7.78 -1.37
CA ARG A 143 -21.82 -8.21 0.01
C ARG A 143 -23.32 -8.10 0.25
N GLU A 144 -23.90 -9.11 0.88
CA GLU A 144 -25.34 -9.16 1.21
C GLU A 144 -25.82 -7.89 1.92
N ALA A 145 -25.02 -7.33 2.82
CA ALA A 145 -25.30 -6.06 3.51
C ALA A 145 -25.52 -4.86 2.55
N ARG A 146 -24.79 -4.79 1.43
CA ARG A 146 -24.94 -3.72 0.44
C ARG A 146 -26.25 -3.84 -0.32
N ARG A 147 -26.64 -5.07 -0.71
CA ARG A 147 -27.93 -5.34 -1.36
C ARG A 147 -29.10 -5.01 -0.43
N THR A 148 -28.99 -5.37 0.84
CA THR A 148 -30.00 -5.05 1.86
C THR A 148 -30.13 -3.53 2.09
N ALA A 149 -29.02 -2.79 2.10
CA ALA A 149 -29.05 -1.33 2.25
C ALA A 149 -29.67 -0.62 1.04
N VAL A 150 -29.36 -1.09 -0.18
CA VAL A 150 -29.96 -0.56 -1.42
C VAL A 150 -31.47 -0.80 -1.44
N ASN A 151 -31.92 -2.03 -1.13
CA ASN A 151 -33.35 -2.35 -1.08
C ASN A 151 -34.09 -1.55 0.01
N ARG A 152 -33.43 -1.28 1.15
CA ARG A 152 -33.98 -0.43 2.21
C ARG A 152 -34.16 1.01 1.76
N LEU A 153 -33.24 1.54 0.95
CA LEU A 153 -33.34 2.89 0.39
C LEU A 153 -34.46 2.99 -0.65
N VAL A 154 -34.61 1.98 -1.52
CA VAL A 154 -35.70 1.92 -2.50
C VAL A 154 -37.07 1.89 -1.82
N GLY A 155 -37.20 1.16 -0.70
CA GLY A 155 -38.45 1.15 0.08
C GLY A 155 -38.78 2.49 0.75
N VAL A 156 -37.78 3.29 1.11
CA VAL A 156 -38.00 4.65 1.66
C VAL A 156 -38.45 5.61 0.55
N VAL A 157 -37.81 5.54 -0.62
CA VAL A 157 -38.17 6.39 -1.78
C VAL A 157 -39.55 6.03 -2.33
N ALA A 158 -39.96 4.77 -2.31
CA ALA A 158 -41.30 4.37 -2.75
C ALA A 158 -42.41 4.93 -1.84
N ASN A 159 -42.17 4.98 -0.52
CA ASN A 159 -43.14 5.53 0.42
C ASN A 159 -43.24 7.06 0.37
N GLU A 160 -42.20 7.76 -0.10
CA GLU A 160 -42.21 9.22 -0.28
C GLU A 160 -43.01 9.67 -1.53
N ASN A 161 -43.37 8.74 -2.44
CA ASN A 161 -44.09 9.05 -3.68
C ASN A 161 -45.58 8.65 -3.65
N GLU A 162 -46.09 8.12 -2.54
CA GLU A 162 -47.51 7.72 -2.36
C GLU A 162 -48.31 8.69 -1.47
N GLU A 163 -47.73 9.81 -1.04
CA GLU A 163 -48.37 10.78 -0.13
C GLU A 163 -48.65 12.17 -0.74
N ASP A 164 -48.66 12.28 -2.08
CA ASP A 164 -49.19 13.44 -2.83
C ASP A 164 -50.48 13.11 -3.61
#